data_AF-A0A397SN59-F1
#
_entry.id   AF-A0A397SN59-F1
#
_cell.length_a   1.000
_cell.length_b   1.000
_cell.length_c   1.000
_cell.angle_alpha   90.00
_cell.angle_beta   90.00
_cell.angle_gamma   90.00
#
_symmetry.space_group_name_H-M   'P 1'
#
loop_
_entity.id
_entity.type
_entity.pdbx_description
1 polymer ?
#
loop_
_entity_poly.entity_id
_entity_poly.type
_entity_poly.pdbx_seq_one_letter_code
_entity_poly.pdbx_strand_id
1 'polypeptide(L)'
;MAKFNGLNPVVVQALNNLQYRYSGETPEMWCSCVRYPFKKLLEYNPKYFSKNGFIQMVEREYIDGEFKAGRRSFNIYCTVCDSLVFICENTIKCVSDHLNKCIARMAKKNFAYSIHT
;
A
#
# COMPACT_ATOMS: atom_id res chain seq x y z
N MET A 1 -13.76 6.63 -7.31
CA MET A 1 -12.81 7.18 -6.29
C MET A 1 -13.27 6.71 -4.92
N ALA A 2 -12.38 6.14 -4.10
CA ALA A 2 -12.72 5.73 -2.74
C ALA A 2 -13.05 6.98 -1.89
N LYS A 3 -14.19 6.98 -1.19
CA LYS A 3 -14.59 8.07 -0.29
C LYS A 3 -13.68 8.07 0.94
N PHE A 4 -12.69 8.94 0.96
CA PHE A 4 -11.79 9.17 2.10
C PHE A 4 -12.44 10.04 3.18
N ASN A 5 -13.69 9.73 3.56
CA ASN A 5 -14.46 10.53 4.50
C ASN A 5 -13.76 10.52 5.87
N GLY A 6 -13.08 11.62 6.22
CA GLY A 6 -12.39 11.81 7.50
C GLY A 6 -10.85 11.93 7.43
N LEU A 7 -10.23 11.66 6.28
CA LEU A 7 -8.78 11.90 6.11
C LEU A 7 -8.48 13.37 5.82
N ASN A 8 -7.33 13.84 6.29
CA ASN A 8 -6.81 15.16 5.92
C ASN A 8 -6.57 15.22 4.40
N PRO A 9 -7.07 16.24 3.68
CA PRO A 9 -6.87 16.38 2.24
C PRO A 9 -5.40 16.34 1.80
N VAL A 10 -4.48 16.89 2.61
CA VAL A 10 -3.04 16.84 2.36
C VAL A 10 -2.51 15.41 2.40
N VAL A 11 -3.00 14.60 3.33
CA VAL A 11 -2.64 13.19 3.46
C VAL A 11 -3.19 12.38 2.27
N VAL A 12 -4.42 12.65 1.86
CA VAL A 12 -5.02 12.04 0.66
C VAL A 12 -4.19 12.39 -0.59
N GLN A 13 -3.80 13.65 -0.74
CA GLN A 13 -2.96 14.08 -1.86
C GLN A 13 -1.60 13.40 -1.85
N ALA A 14 -0.95 13.28 -0.69
CA ALA A 14 0.33 12.61 -0.57
C ALA A 14 0.23 11.11 -0.92
N LEU A 15 -0.83 10.43 -0.49
CA LEU A 15 -1.10 9.04 -0.87
C LEU A 15 -1.28 8.90 -2.39
N ASN A 16 -2.11 9.74 -3.00
CA ASN A 16 -2.31 9.72 -4.44
C ASN A 16 -0.97 9.96 -5.16
N ASN A 17 -0.20 10.96 -4.75
CA ASN A 17 1.11 11.24 -5.34
C ASN A 17 2.05 10.02 -5.26
N LEU A 18 2.09 9.30 -4.14
CA LEU A 18 2.91 8.08 -4.01
C LEU A 18 2.43 6.94 -4.92
N GLN A 19 1.12 6.79 -5.10
CA GLN A 19 0.56 5.77 -5.99
C GLN A 19 0.96 6.03 -7.45
N TYR A 20 0.95 7.30 -7.89
CA TYR A 20 1.14 7.66 -9.30
C TYR A 20 2.57 8.03 -9.69
N ARG A 21 3.41 8.53 -8.76
CA ARG A 21 4.74 9.09 -9.08
C ARG A 21 5.62 8.11 -9.87
N TYR A 22 5.50 6.82 -9.55
CA TYR A 22 6.30 5.75 -10.14
C TYR A 22 5.44 4.77 -10.97
N SER A 23 4.27 5.22 -11.43
CA SER A 23 3.28 4.38 -12.16
C SER A 23 3.76 3.79 -13.49
N GLY A 24 4.87 4.29 -14.04
CA GLY A 24 5.51 3.75 -15.25
C GLY A 24 6.65 2.77 -14.98
N GLU A 25 7.01 2.54 -13.72
CA GLU A 25 8.07 1.59 -13.35
C GLU A 25 7.52 0.16 -13.28
N THR A 26 8.40 -0.85 -13.27
CA THR A 26 7.96 -2.22 -12.97
C THR A 26 7.46 -2.30 -11.52
N PRO A 27 6.62 -3.28 -11.16
CA PRO A 27 6.14 -3.44 -9.79
C PRO A 27 7.25 -3.50 -8.73
N GLU A 28 8.40 -4.10 -9.05
CA GLU A 28 9.56 -4.23 -8.16
C GLU A 28 10.24 -2.87 -7.94
N MET A 29 10.48 -2.12 -9.02
CA MET A 29 11.04 -0.78 -8.98
C MET A 29 10.13 0.18 -8.21
N TRP A 30 8.83 0.17 -8.56
CA TRP A 30 7.80 0.93 -7.85
C TRP A 30 7.80 0.58 -6.36
N CYS A 31 7.83 -0.70 -6.00
CA CYS A 31 7.84 -1.14 -4.61
C CYS A 31 9.06 -0.60 -3.85
N SER A 32 10.25 -0.66 -4.47
CA SER A 32 11.48 -0.11 -3.91
C SER A 32 11.35 1.40 -3.63
N CYS A 33 10.81 2.15 -4.60
CA CYS A 33 10.63 3.60 -4.51
C CYS A 33 9.57 4.02 -3.47
N VAL A 34 8.44 3.31 -3.35
CA VAL A 34 7.35 3.69 -2.44
C VAL A 34 7.56 3.22 -1.00
N ARG A 35 8.37 2.18 -0.77
CA ARG A 35 8.53 1.52 0.54
C ARG A 35 8.82 2.50 1.67
N TYR A 36 9.88 3.31 1.53
CA TYR A 36 10.28 4.26 2.57
C TYR A 36 9.30 5.44 2.72
N PRO A 37 8.92 6.17 1.65
CA PRO A 37 7.97 7.27 1.75
C PRO A 37 6.62 6.86 2.35
N PHE A 38 6.10 5.68 1.98
CA PHE A 38 4.83 5.20 2.50
C PHE A 38 4.91 4.89 4.00
N LYS A 39 5.96 4.19 4.44
CA LYS A 39 6.20 3.94 5.88
C LYS A 39 6.26 5.25 6.68
N LYS A 40 6.96 6.27 6.17
CA LYS A 40 7.04 7.59 6.81
C LYS A 40 5.68 8.28 6.88
N LEU A 41 4.89 8.18 5.82
CA LEU A 41 3.54 8.75 5.80
C LEU A 41 2.64 8.12 6.87
N LEU A 42 2.71 6.79 7.08
CA LEU A 42 1.97 6.14 8.16
C LEU A 42 2.47 6.58 9.55
N GLU A 43 3.79 6.63 9.74
CA GLU A 43 4.42 7.00 11.01
C GLU A 43 4.06 8.43 11.47
N TYR A 44 4.05 9.39 10.55
CA TYR A 44 3.77 10.79 10.86
C TYR A 44 2.29 11.13 10.97
N ASN A 45 1.39 10.21 10.60
CA ASN A 45 -0.05 10.43 10.64
C ASN A 45 -0.77 9.39 11.52
N PRO A 46 -0.36 9.21 12.79
CA PRO A 46 -0.88 8.14 13.65
C PRO A 46 -2.35 8.33 14.04
N LYS A 47 -2.88 9.56 13.93
CA LYS A 47 -4.32 9.85 14.08
C LYS A 47 -5.16 9.14 13.01
N TYR A 48 -4.60 8.93 11.83
CA TYR A 48 -5.31 8.44 10.65
C TYR A 48 -4.94 7.01 10.29
N PHE A 49 -3.71 6.59 10.59
CA PHE A 49 -3.21 5.28 10.23
C PHE A 49 -2.59 4.56 11.41
N SER A 50 -2.70 3.23 11.37
CA SER A 50 -1.80 2.38 12.14
C SER A 50 -0.43 2.30 11.44
N LYS A 51 0.62 1.86 12.15
CA LYS A 51 1.94 1.57 11.54
C LYS A 51 1.85 0.48 10.44
N ASN A 52 0.78 -0.31 10.44
CA ASN A 52 0.50 -1.36 9.47
C ASN A 52 -0.48 -0.85 8.40
N GLY A 53 -0.16 -1.09 7.14
CA GLY A 53 -0.99 -0.68 6.03
C GLY A 53 -0.47 -1.22 4.70
N PHE A 54 -1.16 -0.84 3.63
CA PHE A 54 -0.75 -1.16 2.27
C PHE A 54 -0.95 0.05 1.35
N ILE A 55 -0.18 0.08 0.28
CA ILE A 55 -0.38 1.01 -0.84
C ILE A 55 -0.45 0.18 -2.12
N GLN A 56 -1.36 0.56 -3.00
CA GLN A 56 -1.59 -0.12 -4.27
C GLN A 56 -1.01 0.71 -5.41
N MET A 57 -0.27 0.06 -6.32
CA MET A 57 0.22 0.72 -7.52
C MET A 57 -0.95 1.01 -8.45
N VAL A 58 -0.94 2.18 -9.08
CA VAL A 58 -1.87 2.52 -10.16
C VAL A 58 -1.10 2.48 -11.48
N GLU A 59 -1.63 1.72 -12.43
CA GLU A 59 -1.08 1.61 -13.76
C GLU A 59 -1.26 2.95 -14.48
N ARG A 60 -0.24 3.35 -15.23
CA ARG A 60 -0.34 4.52 -16.09
C ARG A 60 -1.12 4.16 -17.34
N GLU A 61 -2.11 4.97 -17.70
CA GLU A 61 -2.86 4.84 -18.94
C GLU A 61 -2.69 6.11 -19.78
N TYR A 62 -2.47 5.94 -21.08
CA TYR A 62 -2.41 7.05 -22.04
C TYR A 62 -3.54 6.86 -23.04
N ILE A 63 -4.45 7.83 -23.10
CA ILE A 63 -5.57 7.85 -24.03
C ILE A 63 -5.43 9.13 -24.85
N ASP A 64 -5.32 9.00 -26.17
CA ASP A 64 -5.16 10.12 -27.12
C ASP A 64 -3.95 11.02 -26.80
N GLY A 65 -2.85 10.44 -26.30
CA GLY A 65 -1.65 11.17 -25.91
C GLY A 65 -1.74 11.87 -24.55
N GLU A 66 -2.91 11.85 -23.91
CA GLU A 66 -3.13 12.43 -22.58
C GLU A 66 -2.96 11.37 -21.49
N PHE A 67 -2.29 11.78 -20.40
CA PHE A 67 -2.17 10.93 -19.22
C PHE A 67 -3.52 10.82 -18.52
N LYS A 68 -3.95 9.57 -18.28
CA LYS A 68 -5.11 9.24 -17.46
C LYS A 68 -4.66 8.33 -16.32
N ALA A 69 -5.34 8.48 -15.18
CA ALA A 69 -5.17 7.54 -14.09
C ALA A 69 -5.70 6.17 -14.56
N GLY A 70 -4.80 5.22 -14.78
CA GLY A 70 -5.18 3.90 -15.26
C GLY A 70 -5.77 3.02 -14.18
N ARG A 71 -5.92 1.74 -14.49
CA ARG A 71 -6.45 0.75 -13.55
C ARG A 71 -5.49 0.60 -12.37
N ARG A 72 -6.05 0.39 -11.18
CA ARG A 72 -5.26 -0.13 -10.06
C ARG A 72 -4.62 -1.46 -10.50
N SER A 73 -3.34 -1.65 -10.20
CA SER A 73 -2.66 -2.90 -10.53
C SER A 73 -3.07 -4.02 -9.56
N PHE A 74 -2.68 -5.24 -9.91
CA PHE A 74 -2.72 -6.40 -9.02
C PHE A 74 -1.52 -6.46 -8.06
N ASN A 75 -0.72 -5.40 -7.98
CA ASN A 75 0.46 -5.33 -7.13
C ASN A 75 0.27 -4.30 -6.00
N ILE A 76 0.55 -4.73 -4.77
CA ILE A 76 0.55 -3.89 -3.57
C ILE A 76 1.89 -3.97 -2.86
N TYR A 77 2.26 -2.90 -2.17
CA TYR A 77 3.26 -2.96 -1.12
C TYR A 77 2.56 -3.09 0.23
N CYS A 78 2.94 -4.09 1.02
CA CYS A 78 2.40 -4.35 2.36
C CYS A 78 3.48 -4.09 3.41
N THR A 79 3.21 -3.19 4.38
CA THR A 79 4.22 -2.83 5.38
C THR A 79 4.47 -3.91 6.42
N VAL A 80 3.54 -4.86 6.58
CA VAL A 80 3.61 -5.93 7.59
C VAL A 80 4.62 -7.02 7.21
N CYS A 81 4.58 -7.47 5.96
CA CYS A 81 5.59 -8.37 5.40
C CYS A 81 6.73 -7.60 4.70
N ASP A 82 6.63 -6.28 4.65
CA ASP A 82 7.60 -5.36 4.06
C ASP A 82 8.01 -5.73 2.62
N SER A 83 7.03 -6.18 1.84
CA SER A 83 7.24 -6.82 0.54
C SER A 83 6.19 -6.40 -0.50
N LEU A 84 6.56 -6.56 -1.78
CA LEU A 84 5.64 -6.54 -2.91
C LEU A 84 4.77 -7.81 -2.89
N VAL A 85 3.48 -7.64 -3.13
CA VAL A 85 2.50 -8.73 -3.08
C VAL A 85 1.58 -8.64 -4.28
N PHE A 86 1.44 -9.75 -4.99
CA PHE A 86 0.43 -9.94 -6.01
C PHE A 86 -0.91 -10.33 -5.36
N ILE A 87 -1.99 -9.67 -5.76
CA ILE A 87 -3.37 -9.98 -5.36
C ILE A 87 -4.15 -10.52 -6.55
N CYS A 88 -4.93 -11.58 -6.36
CA CYS A 88 -5.72 -12.17 -7.46
C CYS A 88 -6.87 -11.27 -7.92
N GLU A 89 -7.41 -10.46 -7.01
CA GLU A 89 -8.48 -9.52 -7.30
C GLU A 89 -8.13 -8.14 -6.76
N ASN A 90 -8.37 -7.13 -7.60
CA ASN A 90 -8.19 -5.73 -7.25
C ASN A 90 -9.40 -5.18 -6.47
N THR A 91 -9.71 -5.84 -5.37
CA THR A 91 -10.80 -5.46 -4.46
C THR A 91 -10.23 -5.10 -3.11
N ILE A 92 -10.85 -4.11 -2.44
CA ILE A 92 -10.46 -3.73 -1.07
C ILE A 92 -10.49 -4.94 -0.15
N LYS A 93 -11.48 -5.82 -0.32
CA LYS A 93 -11.63 -7.07 0.44
C LYS A 93 -10.38 -7.96 0.30
N CYS A 94 -9.93 -8.24 -0.92
CA CYS A 94 -8.78 -9.11 -1.15
C CYS A 94 -7.50 -8.55 -0.51
N VAL A 95 -7.31 -7.23 -0.57
CA VAL A 95 -6.16 -6.58 0.04
C VAL A 95 -6.24 -6.58 1.58
N SER A 96 -7.41 -6.29 2.14
CA SER A 96 -7.65 -6.37 3.58
C SER A 96 -7.46 -7.78 4.12
N ASP A 97 -7.90 -8.80 3.39
CA ASP A 97 -7.70 -10.21 3.75
C ASP A 97 -6.21 -10.56 3.81
N HIS A 98 -5.41 -10.08 2.85
CA HIS A 98 -3.96 -10.24 2.88
C HIS A 98 -3.36 -9.57 4.12
N LEU A 99 -3.69 -8.29 4.37
CA LEU A 99 -3.15 -7.53 5.50
C LEU A 99 -3.46 -8.22 6.84
N ASN A 100 -4.71 -8.64 7.04
CA ASN A 100 -5.15 -9.33 8.25
C ASN A 100 -4.40 -10.66 8.46
N LYS A 101 -4.25 -11.46 7.39
CA LYS A 101 -3.46 -12.70 7.44
C LYS A 101 -1.99 -12.42 7.77
N CYS A 102 -1.40 -11.38 7.21
CA CYS A 102 -0.02 -10.98 7.51
C CYS A 102 0.15 -10.56 8.98
N ILE A 103 -0.76 -9.75 9.52
CA ILE A 103 -0.74 -9.34 10.93
C ILE A 103 -0.83 -10.57 11.84
N ALA A 104 -1.77 -11.47 11.58
CA ALA A 104 -1.95 -12.69 12.36
C ALA A 104 -0.70 -13.59 12.35
N ARG A 105 -0.03 -13.70 11.19
CA ARG A 105 1.24 -14.47 11.08
C ARG A 105 2.37 -13.82 11.88
N MET A 106 2.52 -12.50 11.81
CA MET A 106 3.56 -11.78 12.56
C MET A 106 3.33 -11.85 14.07
N ALA A 107 2.07 -11.75 14.52
CA ALA A 107 1.72 -11.91 15.93
C ALA A 107 2.10 -13.30 16.47
N LYS A 108 1.79 -14.37 15.71
CA LYS A 108 2.18 -15.74 16.07
C LYS A 108 3.69 -15.92 16.16
N LYS A 109 4.44 -15.36 15.19
CA LYS A 109 5.91 -15.42 15.17
C LYS A 109 6.50 -14.71 16.39
N ASN A 110 5.99 -13.52 16.74
CA ASN A 110 6.44 -12.78 17.91
C ASN A 110 6.16 -13.54 19.21
N PHE A 111 4.98 -14.15 19.34
CA PHE A 111 4.64 -14.99 20.49
C PHE A 111 5.57 -16.20 20.64
N ALA A 112 5.91 -16.87 19.52
CA ALA A 112 6.86 -17.98 19.53
C ALA A 112 8.25 -17.54 20.00
N TYR A 113 8.78 -16.40 19.53
CA TYR A 113 10.06 -15.89 20.01
C TYR A 113 10.03 -15.56 21.51
N SER A 114 8.94 -14.96 22.01
CA SER A 114 8.80 -14.61 23.43
C SER A 114 8.66 -15.82 24.36
N ILE A 115 8.30 -17.01 23.85
CA ILE A 115 8.30 -18.26 24.63
C ILE A 115 9.70 -18.90 24.66
N HIS A 116 10.56 -18.58 23.68
CA HIS A 116 11.89 -19.17 23.53
C HIS A 116 13.04 -18.27 24.04
N THR A 117 12.72 -17.16 24.72
CA THR A 117 13.65 -16.28 25.45
C THR A 117 13.34 -16.29 26.93
#